data_AF-A0A8J2Z710-F1
#
_entry.id   AF-A0A8J2Z710-F1
#
_cell.length_a   1.000
_cell.length_b   1.000
_cell.length_c   1.000
_cell.angle_alpha   90.00
_cell.angle_beta   90.00
_cell.angle_gamma   90.00
#
_symmetry.space_group_name_H-M   'P 1'
#
loop_
_entity.id
_entity.type
_entity.pdbx_description
1 polymer ?
#
loop_
_entity_poly.entity_id
_entity_poly.type
_entity_poly.pdbx_seq_one_letter_code
_entity_poly.pdbx_strand_id
1 'polypeptide(L)'
;MLSSQGFVSEAYLASGCVKHWGSYYKWIEKGQWSWLNLSRQLIGFILRQFPARWRFWVIDDTLVLRLSTKAPSSQTHYDHSHKGNRPHYVRGQCWVVLGCVLGGLSRLIGIPVLARLSKVSGNTNKLDIACTLIRAVSSFFCKQDVLLLDCWYMKAKVILYALQHDLIVIGQARIDTALYFVPVTVTKRRGRPRKYGIKIENGDIQSMRKQYITARLYGRKQRLRYCEIAAVARFLNGRIVRAVWCEFELTDGVWSKPRLLLCSHAEVSGVDVILGYARRYYIEPVFDDVKNRWGWKNAWQQTRQVLHRWTHLIFAAYALPKLLILKLAEWKFDLNVIPWRQNQPMTAGLVRIWLWRIFSQFEIRAAWCAKARKFTIPISHINRGRHRKVDKAA
;
A
#
# COMPACT_ATOMS: atom_id res chain seq x y z
N MET A 1 7.90 -2.96 -17.37
CA MET A 1 6.79 -2.54 -18.24
C MET A 1 6.66 -1.03 -18.12
N LEU A 2 6.84 -0.29 -19.20
CA LEU A 2 6.80 1.19 -19.19
C LEU A 2 5.49 1.75 -19.79
N SER A 3 4.53 0.89 -20.14
CA SER A 3 3.25 1.32 -20.72
C SER A 3 2.26 1.79 -19.65
N SER A 4 1.39 2.73 -20.03
CA SER A 4 0.41 3.35 -19.14
C SER A 4 -0.97 2.69 -19.18
N GLN A 5 -1.35 2.01 -20.26
CA GLN A 5 -2.70 1.45 -20.39
C GLN A 5 -2.81 0.02 -19.86
N GLY A 6 -1.71 -0.66 -19.52
CA GLY A 6 -1.79 -1.96 -18.85
C GLY A 6 -2.16 -3.14 -19.74
N PHE A 7 -2.18 -2.97 -21.07
CA PHE A 7 -2.34 -4.07 -22.01
C PHE A 7 -1.00 -4.80 -22.24
N VAL A 8 -1.07 -6.12 -22.42
CA VAL A 8 0.12 -6.94 -22.74
C VAL A 8 0.70 -6.56 -24.10
N SER A 9 -0.16 -6.25 -25.07
CA SER A 9 0.23 -5.75 -26.40
C SER A 9 1.04 -4.45 -26.33
N GLU A 10 0.66 -3.51 -25.46
CA GLU A 10 1.45 -2.29 -25.28
C GLU A 10 2.79 -2.55 -24.59
N ALA A 11 2.83 -3.46 -23.63
CA ALA A 11 4.10 -3.87 -23.03
C ALA A 11 5.03 -4.47 -24.09
N TYR A 12 4.46 -5.23 -25.02
CA TYR A 12 5.16 -5.77 -26.18
C TYR A 12 5.68 -4.65 -27.11
N LEU A 13 4.84 -3.69 -27.50
CA LEU A 13 5.25 -2.54 -28.31
C LEU A 13 6.36 -1.73 -27.62
N ALA A 14 6.23 -1.48 -26.32
CA ALA A 14 7.22 -0.75 -25.53
C ALA A 14 8.55 -1.52 -25.34
N SER A 15 8.58 -2.82 -25.66
CA SER A 15 9.79 -3.66 -25.58
C SER A 15 10.57 -3.71 -26.89
N GLY A 16 10.16 -2.96 -27.93
CA GLY A 16 10.82 -2.95 -29.24
C GLY A 16 10.46 -4.15 -30.11
N CYS A 17 9.36 -4.86 -29.79
CA CYS A 17 8.82 -5.95 -30.60
C CYS A 17 9.76 -7.14 -30.88
N VAL A 18 10.74 -7.39 -30.01
CA VAL A 18 11.84 -8.37 -30.22
C VAL A 18 11.39 -9.81 -30.49
N LYS A 19 10.23 -10.22 -29.98
CA LYS A 19 9.68 -11.58 -30.15
C LYS A 19 8.25 -11.49 -30.64
N HIS A 20 7.77 -12.47 -31.40
CA HIS A 20 6.37 -12.53 -31.85
C HIS A 20 5.41 -12.21 -30.70
N TRP A 21 4.44 -11.31 -30.93
CA TRP A 21 3.56 -10.74 -29.90
C TRP A 21 2.91 -11.80 -28.97
N GLY A 22 2.51 -12.93 -29.55
CA GLY A 22 1.90 -14.05 -28.81
C GLY A 22 2.82 -14.69 -27.77
N SER A 23 4.15 -14.51 -27.88
CA SER A 23 5.14 -15.03 -26.92
C SER A 23 4.95 -14.44 -25.53
N TYR A 24 4.61 -13.16 -25.43
CA TYR A 24 4.38 -12.49 -24.15
C TYR A 24 3.13 -13.03 -23.45
N TYR A 25 2.05 -13.20 -24.21
CA TYR A 25 0.82 -13.82 -23.70
C TYR A 25 1.08 -15.25 -23.25
N LYS A 26 1.77 -16.06 -24.07
CA LYS A 26 2.17 -17.44 -23.72
C LYS A 26 3.08 -17.49 -22.50
N TRP A 27 3.99 -16.53 -22.32
CA TRP A 27 4.87 -16.48 -21.15
C TRP A 27 4.12 -16.13 -19.86
N ILE A 28 3.15 -15.22 -19.92
CA ILE A 28 2.30 -14.90 -18.75
C ILE A 28 1.39 -16.10 -18.45
N GLU A 29 0.85 -16.76 -19.47
CA GLU A 29 -0.08 -17.88 -19.32
C GLU A 29 0.61 -19.17 -18.88
N LYS A 30 1.59 -19.62 -19.65
CA LYS A 30 2.22 -20.96 -19.55
C LYS A 30 3.62 -20.92 -18.94
N GLY A 31 4.19 -19.75 -18.72
CA GLY A 31 5.54 -19.63 -18.15
C GLY A 31 5.66 -20.26 -16.76
N GLN A 32 6.80 -20.87 -16.49
CA GLN A 32 7.13 -21.48 -15.20
C GLN A 32 7.66 -20.44 -14.21
N TRP A 33 6.77 -19.54 -13.75
CA TRP A 33 7.12 -18.56 -12.72
C TRP A 33 5.93 -18.25 -11.80
N SER A 34 6.26 -17.77 -10.60
CA SER A 34 5.31 -17.46 -9.54
C SER A 34 5.22 -15.96 -9.31
N TRP A 35 4.02 -15.41 -9.40
CA TRP A 35 3.77 -13.99 -9.06
C TRP A 35 3.99 -13.72 -7.56
N LEU A 36 3.81 -14.75 -6.71
CA LEU A 36 4.16 -14.65 -5.30
C LEU A 36 5.68 -14.50 -5.15
N ASN A 37 6.48 -15.27 -5.89
CA ASN A 37 7.94 -15.13 -5.84
C ASN A 37 8.39 -13.77 -6.37
N LEU A 38 7.75 -13.24 -7.43
CA LEU A 38 7.99 -11.87 -7.90
C LEU A 38 7.71 -10.84 -6.79
N SER A 39 6.60 -11.00 -6.08
CA SER A 39 6.22 -10.13 -4.95
C SER A 39 7.22 -10.22 -3.80
N ARG A 40 7.64 -11.44 -3.43
CA ARG A 40 8.66 -11.70 -2.40
C ARG A 40 10.02 -11.09 -2.79
N GLN A 41 10.41 -11.16 -4.05
CA GLN A 41 11.64 -10.52 -4.54
C GLN A 41 11.55 -8.99 -4.48
N LEU A 42 10.39 -8.40 -4.84
CA LEU A 42 10.16 -6.96 -4.70
C LEU A 42 10.25 -6.52 -3.24
N ILE A 43 9.62 -7.25 -2.32
CA ILE A 43 9.72 -6.98 -0.89
C ILE A 43 11.17 -7.08 -0.42
N GLY A 44 11.87 -8.17 -0.75
CA GLY A 44 13.28 -8.34 -0.39
C GLY A 44 14.17 -7.22 -0.94
N PHE A 45 13.89 -6.75 -2.16
CA PHE A 45 14.58 -5.60 -2.75
C PHE A 45 14.30 -4.32 -1.95
N ILE A 46 13.03 -4.01 -1.67
CA ILE A 46 12.62 -2.84 -0.89
C ILE A 46 13.32 -2.84 0.47
N LEU A 47 13.26 -3.95 1.19
CA LEU A 47 13.83 -4.04 2.55
C LEU A 47 15.36 -3.88 2.56
N ARG A 48 16.05 -4.36 1.52
CA ARG A 48 17.51 -4.16 1.40
C ARG A 48 17.89 -2.73 1.04
N GLN A 49 17.10 -2.08 0.19
CA GLN A 49 17.45 -0.75 -0.36
C GLN A 49 16.94 0.42 0.49
N PHE A 50 15.92 0.17 1.32
CA PHE A 50 15.24 1.14 2.16
C PHE A 50 15.09 0.60 3.59
N PRO A 51 16.21 0.34 4.30
CA PRO A 51 16.14 -0.08 5.70
C PRO A 51 15.49 1.04 6.53
N ALA A 52 14.62 0.65 7.45
CA ALA A 52 13.97 1.57 8.38
C ALA A 52 13.75 0.87 9.71
N ARG A 53 13.91 1.62 10.81
CA ARG A 53 13.61 1.12 12.16
C ARG A 53 12.13 0.69 12.27
N TRP A 54 11.24 1.51 11.72
CA TRP A 54 9.80 1.23 11.70
C TRP A 54 9.35 1.01 10.25
N ARG A 55 8.77 -0.16 9.98
CA ARG A 55 8.25 -0.52 8.66
C ARG A 55 6.74 -0.61 8.72
N PHE A 56 6.08 0.11 7.83
CA PHE A 56 4.62 0.21 7.82
C PHE A 56 4.04 -0.59 6.67
N TRP A 57 3.18 -1.55 7.00
CA TRP A 57 2.42 -2.37 6.08
C TRP A 57 0.96 -1.95 6.12
N VAL A 58 0.26 -2.01 5.00
CA VAL A 58 -1.15 -1.63 4.91
C VAL A 58 -1.92 -2.76 4.26
N ILE A 59 -3.01 -3.19 4.88
CA ILE A 59 -4.02 -4.03 4.22
C ILE A 59 -5.24 -3.17 3.97
N ASP A 60 -5.65 -3.14 2.71
CA ASP A 60 -6.88 -2.50 2.27
C ASP A 60 -7.41 -3.25 1.06
N ASP A 61 -8.66 -3.01 0.67
CA ASP A 61 -9.19 -3.52 -0.60
C ASP A 61 -9.58 -2.42 -1.57
N THR A 62 -9.60 -2.82 -2.83
CA THR A 62 -10.03 -1.94 -3.89
C THR A 62 -10.90 -2.68 -4.88
N LEU A 63 -11.90 -1.97 -5.39
CA LEU A 63 -12.74 -2.46 -6.46
C LEU A 63 -12.18 -1.99 -7.81
N VAL A 64 -11.90 -2.95 -8.69
CA VAL A 64 -11.56 -2.69 -10.08
C VAL A 64 -12.78 -3.00 -10.95
N LEU A 65 -13.39 -1.95 -11.51
CA LEU A 65 -14.65 -2.08 -12.24
C LEU A 65 -14.50 -2.93 -13.52
N ARG A 66 -15.53 -3.70 -13.84
CA ARG A 66 -15.60 -4.59 -15.00
C ARG A 66 -16.97 -4.47 -15.65
N LEU A 67 -16.99 -4.47 -16.98
CA LEU A 67 -18.23 -4.52 -17.75
C LEU A 67 -18.71 -5.96 -17.97
N SER A 68 -17.78 -6.90 -18.19
CA SER A 68 -18.13 -8.29 -18.52
C SER A 68 -18.23 -9.19 -17.30
N THR A 69 -19.19 -10.12 -17.35
CA THR A 69 -19.32 -11.29 -16.47
C THR A 69 -18.19 -12.30 -16.66
N LYS A 70 -17.52 -12.32 -17.83
CA LYS A 70 -16.45 -13.27 -18.17
C LYS A 70 -15.13 -12.99 -17.44
N ALA A 71 -14.96 -11.78 -16.91
CA ALA A 71 -13.74 -11.44 -16.20
C ALA A 71 -13.62 -12.26 -14.88
N PRO A 72 -12.42 -12.76 -14.52
CA PRO A 72 -12.23 -13.59 -13.33
C PRO A 72 -12.81 -12.94 -12.08
N SER A 73 -13.63 -13.69 -11.35
CA SER A 73 -14.25 -13.23 -10.10
C SER A 73 -14.98 -11.88 -10.17
N SER A 74 -15.49 -11.51 -11.35
CA SER A 74 -16.30 -10.31 -11.52
C SER A 74 -17.69 -10.51 -10.90
N GLN A 75 -18.04 -9.63 -9.96
CA GLN A 75 -19.29 -9.69 -9.21
C GLN A 75 -19.92 -8.31 -9.11
N THR A 76 -21.18 -8.28 -8.69
CA THR A 76 -21.87 -7.04 -8.31
C THR A 76 -21.48 -6.68 -6.88
N HIS A 77 -21.06 -5.44 -6.68
CA HIS A 77 -20.64 -4.89 -5.40
C HIS A 77 -21.41 -3.61 -5.13
N TYR A 78 -21.75 -3.35 -3.87
CA TYR A 78 -22.27 -2.06 -3.46
C TYR A 78 -21.15 -1.00 -3.53
N ASP A 79 -21.43 0.15 -4.17
CA ASP A 79 -20.49 1.27 -4.26
C ASP A 79 -20.62 2.16 -3.02
N HIS A 80 -19.78 1.90 -2.02
CA HIS A 80 -19.68 2.73 -0.82
C HIS A 80 -19.15 4.15 -1.07
N SER A 81 -18.66 4.47 -2.27
CA SER A 81 -18.13 5.80 -2.58
C SER A 81 -19.20 6.83 -2.95
N HIS A 82 -20.46 6.41 -3.17
CA HIS A 82 -21.62 7.28 -3.42
C HIS A 82 -21.35 8.46 -4.38
N LYS A 83 -20.59 8.23 -5.45
CA LYS A 83 -20.31 9.28 -6.44
C LYS A 83 -21.59 9.57 -7.23
N GLY A 84 -21.98 10.84 -7.35
CA GLY A 84 -23.28 11.25 -7.92
C GLY A 84 -23.62 10.66 -9.28
N ASN A 85 -22.62 10.34 -10.12
CA ASN A 85 -22.81 9.74 -11.45
C ASN A 85 -22.52 8.22 -11.47
N ARG A 86 -22.71 7.52 -10.36
CA ARG A 86 -22.52 6.05 -10.29
C ARG A 86 -23.73 5.36 -9.68
N PRO A 87 -24.12 4.19 -10.22
CA PRO A 87 -25.16 3.39 -9.60
C PRO A 87 -24.71 2.87 -8.23
N HIS A 88 -25.67 2.62 -7.35
CA HIS A 88 -25.42 2.03 -6.03
C HIS A 88 -24.75 0.65 -6.09
N TYR A 89 -24.96 -0.07 -7.18
CA TYR A 89 -24.35 -1.37 -7.42
C TYR A 89 -23.53 -1.32 -8.71
N VAL A 90 -22.28 -1.74 -8.60
CA VAL A 90 -21.31 -1.73 -9.69
C VAL A 90 -20.73 -3.12 -9.87
N ARG A 91 -20.47 -3.49 -11.13
CA ARG A 91 -19.78 -4.74 -11.44
C ARG A 91 -18.27 -4.53 -11.39
N GLY A 92 -17.56 -5.44 -10.72
CA GLY A 92 -16.12 -5.34 -10.60
C GLY A 92 -15.46 -6.53 -9.92
N GLN A 93 -14.17 -6.39 -9.69
CA GLN A 93 -13.28 -7.32 -9.04
C GLN A 93 -12.79 -6.71 -7.73
N CYS A 94 -13.17 -7.29 -6.60
CA CYS A 94 -12.65 -6.87 -5.29
C CYS A 94 -11.26 -7.50 -5.07
N TRP A 95 -10.24 -6.69 -4.89
CA TRP A 95 -8.87 -7.11 -4.60
C TRP A 95 -8.47 -6.65 -3.21
N VAL A 96 -8.06 -7.59 -2.36
CA VAL A 96 -7.38 -7.26 -1.10
C VAL A 96 -5.90 -7.13 -1.41
N VAL A 97 -5.29 -6.03 -0.98
CA VAL A 97 -3.93 -5.64 -1.31
C VAL A 97 -3.15 -5.42 -0.03
N LEU A 98 -1.99 -6.05 0.05
CA LEU A 98 -0.94 -5.71 0.98
C LEU A 98 -0.01 -4.70 0.30
N GLY A 99 0.14 -3.53 0.90
CA GLY A 99 1.12 -2.53 0.53
C GLY A 99 2.13 -2.28 1.64
N CYS A 100 3.22 -1.58 1.31
CA CYS A 100 4.14 -1.00 2.27
C CYS A 100 4.26 0.51 2.04
N VAL A 101 4.49 1.26 3.12
CA VAL A 101 4.70 2.71 3.07
C VAL A 101 6.16 2.98 3.40
N LEU A 102 6.84 3.68 2.48
CA LEU A 102 8.28 3.92 2.51
C LEU A 102 8.55 5.42 2.47
N GLY A 103 9.73 5.82 2.95
CA GLY A 103 10.22 7.18 2.87
C GLY A 103 10.45 7.83 4.23
N GLY A 104 10.90 9.08 4.20
CA GLY A 104 11.30 9.84 5.39
C GLY A 104 10.48 11.11 5.59
N LEU A 105 10.99 12.03 6.42
CA LEU A 105 10.33 13.29 6.79
C LEU A 105 9.94 14.16 5.59
N SER A 106 10.70 14.10 4.49
CA SER A 106 10.48 14.90 3.29
C SER A 106 9.43 14.31 2.35
N ARG A 107 9.33 12.98 2.26
CA ARG A 107 8.44 12.31 1.31
C ARG A 107 8.15 10.87 1.70
N LEU A 108 6.87 10.53 1.72
CA LEU A 108 6.37 9.17 1.86
C LEU A 108 5.72 8.71 0.56
N ILE A 109 5.85 7.42 0.26
CA ILE A 109 5.22 6.75 -0.87
C ILE A 109 4.60 5.43 -0.43
N GLY A 110 3.47 5.06 -1.01
CA GLY A 110 2.92 3.72 -0.91
C GLY A 110 3.40 2.84 -2.07
N ILE A 111 3.61 1.56 -1.81
CA ILE A 111 3.95 0.55 -2.81
C ILE A 111 3.03 -0.67 -2.60
N PRO A 112 2.22 -1.08 -3.59
CA PRO A 112 1.49 -2.33 -3.51
C PRO A 112 2.46 -3.48 -3.76
N VAL A 113 2.54 -4.45 -2.84
CA VAL A 113 3.53 -5.52 -2.93
C VAL A 113 2.91 -6.87 -3.27
N LEU A 114 1.69 -7.13 -2.81
CA LEU A 114 1.00 -8.40 -3.04
C LEU A 114 -0.51 -8.16 -3.00
N ALA A 115 -1.24 -8.75 -3.95
CA ALA A 115 -2.70 -8.69 -3.95
C ALA A 115 -3.32 -10.05 -4.24
N ARG A 116 -4.53 -10.21 -3.73
CA ARG A 116 -5.34 -11.40 -4.00
C ARG A 116 -6.78 -11.00 -4.26
N LEU A 117 -7.28 -11.49 -5.38
CA LEU A 117 -8.66 -11.28 -5.81
C LEU A 117 -9.61 -11.99 -4.84
N SER A 118 -10.75 -11.39 -4.50
CA SER A 118 -11.80 -12.08 -3.76
C SER A 118 -12.35 -13.26 -4.57
N LYS A 119 -12.80 -14.33 -3.91
CA LYS A 119 -13.50 -15.41 -4.60
C LYS A 119 -14.99 -15.05 -4.76
N VAL A 120 -15.65 -15.68 -5.73
CA VAL A 120 -17.12 -15.55 -5.93
C VAL A 120 -17.88 -16.48 -4.99
N SER A 121 -17.32 -17.66 -4.76
CA SER A 121 -17.94 -18.72 -3.97
C SER A 121 -16.94 -19.32 -2.97
N GLY A 122 -17.49 -20.01 -1.97
CA GLY A 122 -16.76 -20.65 -0.90
C GLY A 122 -16.54 -19.77 0.33
N ASN A 123 -15.99 -20.36 1.39
CA ASN A 123 -15.90 -19.75 2.72
C ASN A 123 -14.74 -18.75 2.88
N THR A 124 -14.03 -18.40 1.80
CA THR A 124 -12.90 -17.46 1.86
C THR A 124 -13.40 -16.03 1.74
N ASN A 125 -13.49 -15.31 2.86
CA ASN A 125 -13.84 -13.89 2.87
C ASN A 125 -12.58 -12.99 2.80
N LYS A 126 -12.75 -11.66 2.78
CA LYS A 126 -11.60 -10.75 2.70
C LYS A 126 -10.68 -10.82 3.93
N LEU A 127 -11.19 -11.19 5.11
CA LEU A 127 -10.37 -11.40 6.31
C LEU A 127 -9.47 -12.63 6.16
N ASP A 128 -9.98 -13.72 5.56
CA ASP A 128 -9.16 -14.90 5.20
C ASP A 128 -8.07 -14.54 4.19
N ILE A 129 -8.42 -13.70 3.22
CA ILE A 129 -7.47 -13.21 2.24
C ILE A 129 -6.39 -12.37 2.93
N ALA A 130 -6.76 -11.43 3.80
CA ALA A 130 -5.82 -10.62 4.57
C ALA A 130 -4.84 -11.50 5.37
N CYS A 131 -5.34 -12.49 6.12
CA CYS A 131 -4.50 -13.46 6.83
C CYS A 131 -3.58 -14.22 5.86
N THR A 132 -4.08 -14.60 4.68
CA THR A 132 -3.24 -15.28 3.68
C THR A 132 -2.16 -14.38 3.12
N LEU A 133 -2.42 -13.08 2.91
CA LEU A 133 -1.42 -12.12 2.47
C LEU A 133 -0.31 -11.98 3.52
N ILE A 134 -0.67 -11.84 4.81
CA ILE A 134 0.27 -11.83 5.95
C ILE A 134 1.12 -13.09 5.93
N ARG A 135 0.50 -14.27 5.87
CA ARG A 135 1.20 -15.56 5.85
C ARG A 135 2.22 -15.65 4.72
N ALA A 136 1.83 -15.24 3.51
CA ALA A 136 2.63 -15.38 2.30
C ALA A 136 3.97 -14.59 2.33
N VAL A 137 4.03 -13.55 3.17
CA VAL A 137 5.21 -12.70 3.34
C VAL A 137 5.75 -12.67 4.76
N SER A 138 5.23 -13.54 5.65
CA SER A 138 5.57 -13.58 7.09
C SER A 138 7.06 -13.61 7.37
N SER A 139 7.84 -14.30 6.53
CA SER A 139 9.31 -14.37 6.61
C SER A 139 10.04 -13.02 6.49
N PHE A 140 9.36 -11.95 6.10
CA PHE A 140 9.95 -10.61 5.95
C PHE A 140 9.65 -9.67 7.14
N PHE A 141 8.70 -10.04 8.00
CA PHE A 141 8.32 -9.23 9.15
C PHE A 141 9.34 -9.33 10.28
N CYS A 142 9.38 -8.31 11.13
CA CYS A 142 10.09 -8.32 12.39
C CYS A 142 9.21 -7.67 13.47
N LYS A 143 9.64 -7.76 14.74
CA LYS A 143 8.88 -7.29 15.91
C LYS A 143 8.53 -5.79 15.89
N GLN A 144 9.20 -4.99 15.06
CA GLN A 144 9.00 -3.54 14.96
C GLN A 144 8.12 -3.15 13.77
N ASP A 145 7.61 -4.14 13.01
CA ASP A 145 6.76 -3.90 11.87
C ASP A 145 5.33 -3.59 12.30
N VAL A 146 4.78 -2.57 11.67
CA VAL A 146 3.46 -2.04 11.99
C VAL A 146 2.50 -2.36 10.86
N LEU A 147 1.43 -3.11 11.15
CA LEU A 147 0.33 -3.37 10.25
C LEU A 147 -0.79 -2.35 10.48
N LEU A 148 -1.12 -1.60 9.43
CA LEU A 148 -2.15 -0.57 9.40
C LEU A 148 -3.44 -1.13 8.78
N LEU A 149 -4.54 -1.05 9.54
CA LEU A 149 -5.86 -1.58 9.15
C LEU A 149 -6.93 -0.50 9.22
N ASP A 150 -7.83 -0.48 8.24
CA ASP A 150 -9.03 0.35 8.32
C ASP A 150 -10.08 -0.25 9.29
N CYS A 151 -11.22 0.42 9.44
CA CYS A 151 -12.28 -0.05 10.34
C CYS A 151 -12.97 -1.34 9.89
N TRP A 152 -12.90 -1.69 8.61
CA TRP A 152 -13.45 -2.93 8.08
C TRP A 152 -12.57 -4.13 8.46
N TYR A 153 -11.24 -3.97 8.36
CA TYR A 153 -10.24 -4.99 8.70
C TYR A 153 -9.88 -5.07 10.19
N MET A 154 -10.26 -4.08 11.01
CA MET A 154 -10.09 -4.08 12.48
C MET A 154 -10.98 -5.11 13.17
N LYS A 155 -10.71 -6.39 12.92
CA LYS A 155 -11.41 -7.57 13.43
C LYS A 155 -10.45 -8.51 14.13
N ALA A 156 -10.92 -9.19 15.17
CA ALA A 156 -10.12 -10.09 16.00
C ALA A 156 -9.34 -11.12 15.17
N LYS A 157 -9.97 -11.71 14.15
CA LYS A 157 -9.34 -12.69 13.25
C LYS A 157 -8.04 -12.17 12.64
N VAL A 158 -8.05 -10.97 12.05
CA VAL A 158 -6.86 -10.41 11.38
C VAL A 158 -5.84 -9.92 12.40
N ILE A 159 -6.30 -9.25 13.46
CA ILE A 159 -5.41 -8.69 14.50
C ILE A 159 -4.68 -9.79 15.23
N LEU A 160 -5.39 -10.81 15.73
CA LEU A 160 -4.76 -11.93 16.45
C LEU A 160 -3.82 -12.72 15.54
N TYR A 161 -4.15 -12.88 14.26
CA TYR A 161 -3.26 -13.54 13.28
C TYR A 161 -2.00 -12.72 13.01
N ALA A 162 -2.11 -11.40 12.88
CA ALA A 162 -0.95 -10.52 12.71
C ALA A 162 -0.03 -10.56 13.95
N LEU A 163 -0.60 -10.60 15.15
CA LEU A 163 0.14 -10.71 16.41
C LEU A 163 0.92 -12.03 16.53
N GLN A 164 0.42 -13.13 15.95
CA GLN A 164 1.17 -14.40 15.88
C GLN A 164 2.45 -14.30 15.03
N HIS A 165 2.55 -13.27 14.19
CA HIS A 165 3.71 -12.95 13.37
C HIS A 165 4.49 -11.74 13.91
N ASP A 166 4.36 -11.44 15.21
CA ASP A 166 5.03 -10.35 15.92
C ASP A 166 4.78 -8.94 15.33
N LEU A 167 3.68 -8.74 14.61
CA LEU A 167 3.32 -7.43 14.07
C LEU A 167 2.64 -6.56 15.13
N ILE A 168 2.99 -5.28 15.15
CA ILE A 168 2.24 -4.26 15.87
C ILE A 168 1.06 -3.84 14.98
N VAL A 169 -0.17 -4.08 15.43
CA VAL A 169 -1.35 -3.65 14.68
C VAL A 169 -1.82 -2.28 15.16
N ILE A 170 -1.99 -1.35 14.22
CA ILE A 170 -2.65 -0.05 14.42
C ILE A 170 -3.83 0.04 13.46
N GLY A 171 -5.00 0.47 13.95
CA GLY A 171 -6.11 0.73 13.05
C GLY A 171 -7.24 1.52 13.67
N GLN A 172 -8.12 2.01 12.82
CA GLN A 172 -9.32 2.72 13.27
C GLN A 172 -10.38 1.70 13.68
N ALA A 173 -10.81 1.75 14.93
CA ALA A 173 -11.93 0.95 15.40
C ALA A 173 -13.24 1.76 15.32
N ARG A 174 -14.37 1.08 15.45
CA ARG A 174 -15.65 1.79 15.62
C ARG A 174 -15.64 2.49 16.97
N ILE A 175 -16.24 3.68 17.03
CA ILE A 175 -16.26 4.51 18.25
C ILE A 175 -16.96 3.80 19.43
N ASP A 176 -17.89 2.88 19.13
CA ASP A 176 -18.66 2.07 20.08
C ASP A 176 -17.97 0.75 20.48
N THR A 177 -16.69 0.57 20.13
CA THR A 177 -15.94 -0.64 20.49
C THR A 177 -15.90 -0.80 22.01
N ALA A 178 -16.28 -1.98 22.50
CA ALA A 178 -16.30 -2.28 23.93
C ALA A 178 -14.89 -2.36 24.53
N LEU A 179 -14.46 -1.26 25.14
CA LEU A 179 -13.22 -1.10 25.89
C LEU A 179 -13.51 -1.04 27.39
N TYR A 180 -12.55 -1.52 28.19
CA TYR A 180 -12.67 -1.58 29.64
C TYR A 180 -11.38 -1.05 30.27
N PHE A 181 -11.48 -0.46 31.45
CA PHE A 181 -10.30 -0.14 32.25
C PHE A 181 -9.51 -1.41 32.57
N VAL A 182 -8.19 -1.28 32.73
CA VAL A 182 -7.34 -2.38 33.18
C VAL A 182 -7.78 -2.77 34.60
N PRO A 183 -8.15 -4.04 34.85
CA PRO A 183 -8.63 -4.45 36.16
C PRO A 183 -7.51 -4.28 37.19
N VAL A 184 -7.81 -3.60 38.30
CA VAL A 184 -6.91 -3.54 39.45
C VAL A 184 -6.79 -4.94 40.02
N THR A 185 -5.57 -5.48 40.10
CA THR A 185 -5.29 -6.75 40.78
C THR A 185 -5.43 -6.55 42.28
N VAL A 186 -6.67 -6.68 42.79
CA VAL A 186 -6.91 -6.79 44.23
C VAL A 186 -6.42 -8.17 44.67
N THR A 187 -5.75 -8.21 45.84
CA THR A 187 -5.10 -9.36 46.51
C THR A 187 -5.74 -10.73 46.28
N LYS A 188 -4.93 -11.80 46.37
CA LYS A 188 -5.25 -13.23 46.13
C LYS A 188 -6.57 -13.70 46.76
N ARG A 189 -7.71 -13.35 46.17
CA ARG A 189 -9.01 -13.94 46.46
C ARG A 189 -9.16 -15.23 45.68
N ARG A 190 -9.88 -16.19 46.27
CA ARG A 190 -10.16 -17.49 45.64
C ARG A 190 -10.98 -17.26 44.36
N GLY A 191 -10.48 -17.72 43.21
CA GLY A 191 -11.17 -17.64 41.91
C GLY A 191 -10.30 -17.11 40.76
N ARG A 192 -10.83 -17.18 39.52
CA ARG A 192 -10.13 -16.65 38.32
C ARG A 192 -10.08 -15.11 38.39
N PRO A 193 -8.91 -14.48 38.23
CA PRO A 193 -8.80 -13.01 38.19
C PRO A 193 -9.72 -12.39 37.14
N ARG A 194 -10.29 -11.22 37.47
CA ARG A 194 -11.14 -10.48 36.53
C ARG A 194 -10.33 -10.12 35.29
N LYS A 195 -10.89 -10.43 34.12
CA LYS A 195 -10.30 -10.13 32.81
C LYS A 195 -10.57 -8.70 32.34
N TYR A 196 -11.68 -8.12 32.79
CA TYR A 196 -12.17 -6.80 32.37
C TYR A 196 -12.45 -5.96 33.63
N GLY A 197 -12.02 -4.69 33.62
CA GLY A 197 -12.44 -3.70 34.62
C GLY A 197 -13.82 -3.14 34.31
N ILE A 198 -14.08 -1.90 34.75
CA ILE A 198 -15.30 -1.16 34.40
C ILE A 198 -15.26 -0.81 32.91
N LYS A 199 -16.42 -0.84 32.23
CA LYS A 199 -16.52 -0.45 30.82
C LYS A 199 -16.21 1.04 30.69
N ILE A 200 -15.39 1.41 29.72
CA ILE A 200 -15.12 2.82 29.42
C ILE A 200 -16.33 3.38 28.67
N GLU A 201 -16.91 4.45 29.21
CA GLU A 201 -18.07 5.14 28.64
C GLU A 201 -17.70 6.52 28.09
N ASN A 202 -18.63 7.15 27.37
CA ASN A 202 -18.40 8.46 26.78
C ASN A 202 -18.10 9.54 27.83
N GLY A 203 -18.71 9.47 29.03
CA GLY A 203 -18.43 10.40 30.13
C GLY A 203 -16.99 10.31 30.61
N ASP A 204 -16.43 9.10 30.70
CA ASP A 204 -15.01 8.89 31.03
C ASP A 204 -14.11 9.56 29.98
N ILE A 205 -14.39 9.33 28.69
CA ILE A 205 -13.60 9.87 27.58
C ILE A 205 -13.63 11.41 27.57
N GLN A 206 -14.77 12.01 27.89
CA GLN A 206 -14.92 13.47 27.94
C GLN A 206 -14.20 14.10 29.12
N SER A 207 -14.11 13.40 30.26
CA SER A 207 -13.39 13.87 31.45
C SER A 207 -11.87 13.71 31.35
N MET A 208 -11.37 12.85 30.45
CA MET A 208 -9.93 12.70 30.21
C MET A 208 -9.30 14.01 29.71
N ARG A 209 -8.13 14.34 30.24
CA ARG A 209 -7.34 15.48 29.80
C ARG A 209 -7.01 15.35 28.31
N LYS A 210 -7.49 16.31 27.51
CA LYS A 210 -7.15 16.41 26.09
C LYS A 210 -5.75 17.01 25.93
N GLN A 211 -4.97 16.39 25.07
CA GLN A 211 -3.67 16.83 24.61
C GLN A 211 -3.80 17.39 23.20
N TYR A 212 -2.90 18.30 22.82
CA TYR A 212 -2.91 18.96 21.52
C TYR A 212 -1.58 18.75 20.81
N ILE A 213 -1.63 18.43 19.53
CA ILE A 213 -0.46 18.32 18.67
C ILE A 213 -0.72 18.99 17.33
N THR A 214 0.34 19.52 16.73
CA THR A 214 0.33 19.97 15.35
C THR A 214 1.27 19.07 14.56
N ALA A 215 0.74 18.36 13.57
CA ALA A 215 1.49 17.44 12.75
C ALA A 215 1.27 17.72 11.26
N ARG A 216 2.25 17.40 10.41
CA ARG A 216 2.07 17.45 8.96
C ARG A 216 1.41 16.17 8.47
N LEU A 217 0.10 16.19 8.32
CA LEU A 217 -0.71 15.05 7.85
C LEU A 217 -1.22 15.32 6.44
N TYR A 218 -1.10 14.33 5.56
CA TYR A 218 -1.60 14.41 4.18
C TYR A 218 -1.07 15.64 3.40
N GLY A 219 0.17 16.06 3.69
CA GLY A 219 0.81 17.22 3.07
C GLY A 219 0.49 18.57 3.71
N ARG A 220 -0.46 18.64 4.65
CA ARG A 220 -0.92 19.86 5.32
C ARG A 220 -0.53 19.89 6.79
N LYS A 221 -0.27 21.08 7.35
CA LYS A 221 -0.19 21.25 8.81
C LYS A 221 -1.60 21.07 9.37
N GLN A 222 -1.75 20.16 10.32
CA GLN A 222 -3.02 19.79 10.90
C GLN A 222 -2.89 19.82 12.41
N ARG A 223 -3.75 20.61 13.07
CA ARG A 223 -3.90 20.58 14.52
C ARG A 223 -4.86 19.45 14.88
N LEU A 224 -4.52 18.71 15.92
CA LEU A 224 -5.32 17.62 16.46
C LEU A 224 -5.42 17.76 17.96
N ARG A 225 -6.56 17.35 18.51
CA ARG A 225 -6.70 17.08 19.94
C ARG A 225 -6.97 15.59 20.14
N TYR A 226 -6.43 15.03 21.21
CA TYR A 226 -6.61 13.62 21.51
C TYR A 226 -6.55 13.36 23.01
N CYS A 227 -7.15 12.24 23.43
CA CYS A 227 -6.87 11.61 24.70
C CYS A 227 -6.52 10.14 24.46
N GLU A 228 -5.83 9.55 25.42
CA GLU A 228 -5.33 8.19 25.29
C GLU A 228 -5.37 7.45 26.63
N ILE A 229 -5.49 6.12 26.56
CA ILE A 229 -5.43 5.25 27.72
C ILE A 229 -4.98 3.84 27.33
N ALA A 230 -4.36 3.12 28.25
CA ALA A 230 -4.25 1.67 28.17
C ALA A 230 -5.60 1.04 28.55
N ALA A 231 -6.25 0.36 27.62
CA ALA A 231 -7.57 -0.24 27.80
C ALA A 231 -7.56 -1.73 27.46
N VAL A 232 -8.46 -2.48 28.08
CA VAL A 232 -8.71 -3.88 27.75
C VAL A 232 -9.75 -3.97 26.63
N ALA A 233 -9.36 -4.53 25.48
CA ALA A 233 -10.26 -4.73 24.33
C ALA A 233 -10.99 -6.07 24.43
N ARG A 234 -12.31 -6.04 24.60
CA ARG A 234 -13.12 -7.27 24.74
C ARG A 234 -13.08 -8.16 23.51
N PHE A 235 -13.18 -7.57 22.32
CA PHE A 235 -13.14 -8.31 21.06
C PHE A 235 -11.78 -8.95 20.75
N LEU A 236 -10.71 -8.53 21.46
CA LEU A 236 -9.37 -9.13 21.37
C LEU A 236 -9.09 -10.06 22.55
N ASN A 237 -10.13 -10.71 23.07
CA ASN A 237 -10.02 -11.62 24.20
C ASN A 237 -9.27 -10.98 25.39
N GLY A 238 -9.61 -9.74 25.73
CA GLY A 238 -9.09 -9.04 26.91
C GLY A 238 -7.61 -8.66 26.84
N ARG A 239 -7.08 -8.51 25.63
CA ARG A 239 -5.75 -7.93 25.43
C ARG A 239 -5.76 -6.45 25.81
N ILE A 240 -4.70 -6.01 26.48
CA ILE A 240 -4.46 -4.59 26.74
C ILE A 240 -3.95 -3.94 25.46
N VAL A 241 -4.58 -2.82 25.08
CA VAL A 241 -4.28 -2.04 23.87
C VAL A 241 -4.12 -0.58 24.25
N ARG A 242 -3.42 0.19 23.43
CA ARG A 242 -3.48 1.65 23.48
C ARG A 242 -4.73 2.10 22.73
N ALA A 243 -5.66 2.74 23.42
CA ALA A 243 -6.82 3.37 22.83
C ALA A 243 -6.59 4.88 22.75
N VAL A 244 -6.83 5.46 21.57
CA VAL A 244 -6.63 6.89 21.29
C VAL A 244 -7.88 7.44 20.63
N TRP A 245 -8.53 8.41 21.28
CA TRP A 245 -9.62 9.17 20.68
C TRP A 245 -9.03 10.47 20.15
N CYS A 246 -9.11 10.67 18.84
CA CYS A 246 -8.56 11.86 18.20
C CYS A 246 -9.61 12.59 17.36
N GLU A 247 -9.51 13.91 17.35
CA GLU A 247 -10.33 14.83 16.57
C GLU A 247 -9.40 15.76 15.80
N PHE A 248 -9.76 16.04 14.55
CA PHE A 248 -9.04 16.93 13.66
C PHE A 248 -9.69 18.30 13.71
N GLU A 249 -8.90 19.36 13.78
CA GLU A 249 -9.40 20.71 13.56
C GLU A 249 -9.80 20.88 12.09
N LEU A 250 -11.02 21.32 11.86
CA LEU A 250 -11.57 21.69 10.56
C LEU A 250 -11.36 23.19 10.34
N THR A 251 -12.05 23.76 9.36
CA THR A 251 -12.13 25.23 9.21
C THR A 251 -12.81 25.86 10.43
N ASP A 252 -12.40 27.09 10.76
CA ASP A 252 -13.05 27.94 11.77
C ASP A 252 -13.03 27.38 13.21
N GLY A 253 -12.01 26.59 13.56
CA GLY A 253 -11.82 26.07 14.92
C GLY A 253 -12.80 24.96 15.33
N VAL A 254 -13.64 24.49 14.40
CA VAL A 254 -14.57 23.38 14.61
C VAL A 254 -13.82 22.06 14.62
N TRP A 255 -14.18 21.16 15.52
CA TRP A 255 -13.56 19.83 15.61
C TRP A 255 -14.36 18.79 14.85
N SER A 256 -13.66 17.90 14.13
CA SER A 256 -14.27 16.76 13.45
C SER A 256 -14.90 15.78 14.44
N LYS A 257 -15.80 14.91 13.96
CA LYS A 257 -16.26 13.75 14.74
C LYS A 257 -15.07 12.94 15.29
N PRO A 258 -15.16 12.45 16.55
CA PRO A 258 -14.08 11.70 17.17
C PRO A 258 -13.86 10.37 16.46
N ARG A 259 -12.59 9.99 16.33
CA ARG A 259 -12.16 8.70 15.80
C ARG A 259 -11.45 7.93 16.88
N LEU A 260 -11.77 6.64 17.01
CA LEU A 260 -11.04 5.72 17.86
C LEU A 260 -9.96 5.01 17.06
N LEU A 261 -8.71 5.23 17.42
CA LEU A 261 -7.58 4.43 16.95
C LEU A 261 -7.16 3.47 18.06
N LEU A 262 -6.90 2.22 17.68
CA LEU A 262 -6.36 1.22 18.58
C LEU A 262 -4.98 0.81 18.09
N CYS A 263 -4.03 0.70 19.02
CA CYS A 263 -2.78 -0.01 18.83
C CYS A 263 -2.72 -1.22 19.74
N SER A 264 -2.39 -2.38 19.18
CA SER A 264 -2.26 -3.66 19.89
C SER A 264 -1.21 -3.67 21.01
N HIS A 265 -0.33 -2.67 21.03
CA HIS A 265 0.77 -2.50 21.97
C HIS A 265 0.49 -1.26 22.82
N ALA A 266 0.28 -1.46 24.12
CA ALA A 266 -0.20 -0.44 25.04
C ALA A 266 0.85 0.62 25.37
N GLU A 267 2.12 0.28 25.23
CA GLU A 267 3.29 1.12 25.48
C GLU A 267 3.53 2.16 24.37
N VAL A 268 2.94 1.98 23.18
CA VAL A 268 3.04 2.96 22.09
C VAL A 268 2.28 4.23 22.47
N SER A 269 2.91 5.40 22.30
CA SER A 269 2.30 6.69 22.63
C SER A 269 1.14 7.04 21.70
N GLY A 270 0.17 7.80 22.18
CA GLY A 270 -0.98 8.23 21.38
C GLY A 270 -0.57 9.03 20.15
N VAL A 271 0.49 9.85 20.26
CA VAL A 271 1.09 10.57 19.12
C VAL A 271 1.59 9.60 18.06
N ASP A 272 2.36 8.57 18.46
CA ASP A 272 2.88 7.58 17.53
C ASP A 272 1.78 6.75 16.87
N VAL A 273 0.70 6.46 17.61
CA VAL A 273 -0.49 5.80 17.05
C VAL A 273 -1.14 6.66 15.96
N ILE A 274 -1.34 7.95 16.22
CA ILE A 274 -1.94 8.90 15.26
C ILE A 274 -1.05 9.05 14.03
N LEU A 275 0.24 9.34 14.22
CA LEU A 275 1.19 9.53 13.12
C LEU A 275 1.41 8.24 12.33
N GLY A 276 1.49 7.09 13.02
CA GLY A 276 1.57 5.76 12.43
C GLY A 276 0.36 5.47 11.56
N TYR A 277 -0.85 5.67 12.09
CA TYR A 277 -2.09 5.41 11.36
C TYR A 277 -2.26 6.33 10.14
N ALA A 278 -1.83 7.59 10.22
CA ALA A 278 -1.88 8.52 9.08
C ALA A 278 -1.12 8.01 7.85
N ARG A 279 -0.14 7.10 8.02
CA ARG A 279 0.56 6.47 6.89
C ARG A 279 -0.35 5.54 6.08
N ARG A 280 -1.47 5.05 6.64
CA ARG A 280 -2.43 4.19 5.92
C ARG A 280 -2.94 4.87 4.65
N TYR A 281 -3.18 6.18 4.71
CA TYR A 281 -3.71 6.96 3.58
C TYR A 281 -2.88 6.82 2.30
N TYR A 282 -1.58 6.55 2.39
CA TYR A 282 -0.73 6.40 1.20
C TYR A 282 -1.11 5.20 0.32
N ILE A 283 -1.95 4.27 0.79
CA ILE A 283 -2.53 3.22 -0.06
C ILE A 283 -3.62 3.75 -1.00
N GLU A 284 -4.33 4.82 -0.65
CA GLU A 284 -5.43 5.35 -1.47
C GLU A 284 -4.92 5.96 -2.78
N PRO A 285 -3.89 6.84 -2.79
CA PRO A 285 -3.27 7.30 -4.03
C PRO A 285 -2.61 6.16 -4.82
N VAL A 286 -2.14 5.10 -4.16
CA VAL A 286 -1.61 3.91 -4.85
C VAL A 286 -2.71 3.26 -5.67
N PHE A 287 -3.89 3.04 -5.10
CA PHE A 287 -5.01 2.45 -5.84
C PHE A 287 -5.44 3.33 -7.01
N ASP A 288 -5.54 4.64 -6.80
CA ASP A 288 -5.90 5.57 -7.89
C ASP A 288 -4.85 5.53 -9.03
N ASP A 289 -3.57 5.70 -8.68
CA ASP A 289 -2.48 5.68 -9.65
C ASP A 289 -2.45 4.34 -10.41
N VAL A 290 -2.45 3.21 -9.70
CA VAL A 290 -2.27 1.90 -10.34
C VAL A 290 -3.44 1.55 -11.25
N LYS A 291 -4.68 1.90 -10.85
CA LYS A 291 -5.88 1.71 -11.66
C LYS A 291 -5.87 2.57 -12.92
N ASN A 292 -5.57 3.86 -12.77
CA ASN A 292 -5.83 4.85 -13.81
C ASN A 292 -4.60 5.22 -14.66
N ARG A 293 -3.37 5.05 -14.14
CA ARG A 293 -2.13 5.53 -14.78
C ARG A 293 -1.12 4.42 -15.10
N TRP A 294 -1.28 3.23 -14.49
CA TRP A 294 -0.51 2.01 -14.78
C TRP A 294 -1.37 0.86 -15.32
N GLY A 295 -2.64 1.16 -15.65
CA GLY A 295 -3.46 0.29 -16.49
C GLY A 295 -4.05 -0.95 -15.82
N TRP A 296 -4.08 -1.01 -14.49
CA TRP A 296 -4.70 -2.15 -13.79
C TRP A 296 -6.20 -2.24 -14.06
N LYS A 297 -6.87 -1.11 -14.32
CA LYS A 297 -8.27 -1.10 -14.76
C LYS A 297 -8.47 -1.83 -16.09
N ASN A 298 -7.48 -1.83 -16.98
CA ASN A 298 -7.57 -2.44 -18.31
C ASN A 298 -7.03 -3.88 -18.35
N ALA A 299 -6.49 -4.39 -17.22
CA ALA A 299 -6.04 -5.78 -17.13
C ALA A 299 -7.20 -6.76 -17.37
N TRP A 300 -7.13 -7.53 -18.47
CA TRP A 300 -8.24 -8.34 -18.99
C TRP A 300 -7.90 -9.82 -19.21
N GLN A 301 -6.98 -10.36 -18.42
CA GLN A 301 -6.61 -11.78 -18.52
C GLN A 301 -7.81 -12.65 -18.10
N GLN A 302 -8.15 -13.64 -18.93
CA GLN A 302 -9.39 -14.43 -18.81
C GLN A 302 -9.36 -15.46 -17.68
N THR A 303 -8.18 -15.88 -17.23
CA THR A 303 -8.07 -16.80 -16.09
C THR A 303 -7.53 -16.08 -14.87
N ARG A 304 -7.93 -16.58 -13.70
CA ARG A 304 -7.54 -15.99 -12.42
C ARG A 304 -6.02 -15.97 -12.24
N GLN A 305 -5.33 -17.06 -12.58
CA GLN A 305 -3.88 -17.16 -12.47
C GLN A 305 -3.16 -16.12 -13.33
N VAL A 306 -3.55 -16.00 -14.60
CA VAL A 306 -2.91 -15.10 -15.56
C VAL A 306 -3.18 -13.65 -15.18
N LEU A 307 -4.38 -13.35 -14.65
CA LEU A 307 -4.70 -12.03 -14.11
C LEU A 307 -3.87 -11.67 -12.87
N HIS A 308 -3.62 -12.61 -11.96
CA HIS A 308 -2.71 -12.36 -10.83
C HIS A 308 -1.29 -12.12 -11.31
N ARG A 309 -0.79 -12.95 -12.24
CA ARG A 309 0.54 -12.76 -12.84
C ARG A 309 0.70 -11.37 -13.44
N TRP A 310 -0.26 -10.96 -14.27
CA TRP A 310 -0.22 -9.66 -14.91
C TRP A 310 -0.33 -8.50 -13.91
N THR A 311 -1.23 -8.61 -12.93
CA THR A 311 -1.41 -7.61 -11.87
C THR A 311 -0.10 -7.36 -11.10
N HIS A 312 0.65 -8.42 -10.75
CA HIS A 312 1.89 -8.26 -10.00
C HIS A 312 3.05 -7.73 -10.86
N LEU A 313 3.02 -7.95 -12.18
CA LEU A 313 3.93 -7.27 -13.10
C LEU A 313 3.62 -5.76 -13.17
N ILE A 314 2.34 -5.38 -13.17
CA ILE A 314 1.92 -3.98 -13.07
C ILE A 314 2.37 -3.38 -11.73
N PHE A 315 2.23 -4.09 -10.61
CA PHE A 315 2.70 -3.62 -9.31
C PHE A 315 4.21 -3.41 -9.29
N ALA A 316 5.00 -4.33 -9.83
CA ALA A 316 6.44 -4.14 -9.97
C ALA A 316 6.78 -2.93 -10.88
N ALA A 317 6.06 -2.77 -11.99
CA ALA A 317 6.22 -1.62 -12.89
C ALA A 317 5.82 -0.28 -12.26
N TYR A 318 4.89 -0.29 -11.31
CA TYR A 318 4.56 0.88 -10.48
C TYR A 318 5.63 1.14 -9.42
N ALA A 319 6.09 0.08 -8.77
CA ALA A 319 7.00 0.16 -7.64
C ALA A 319 8.37 0.70 -8.04
N LEU A 320 8.98 0.19 -9.10
CA LEU A 320 10.35 0.53 -9.48
C LEU A 320 10.56 2.04 -9.72
N PRO A 321 9.74 2.74 -10.54
CA PRO A 321 9.86 4.19 -10.69
C PRO A 321 9.63 4.95 -9.38
N LYS A 322 8.67 4.53 -8.55
CA LYS A 322 8.38 5.18 -7.25
C LYS A 322 9.56 5.03 -6.27
N LEU A 323 10.18 3.85 -6.21
CA LEU A 323 11.38 3.60 -5.41
C LEU A 323 12.56 4.43 -5.93
N LEU A 324 12.72 4.53 -7.25
CA LEU A 324 13.77 5.33 -7.86
C LEU A 324 13.62 6.84 -7.53
N ILE A 325 12.40 7.37 -7.42
CA ILE A 325 12.19 8.77 -6.96
C ILE A 325 12.83 9.01 -5.59
N LEU A 326 12.69 8.08 -4.65
CA LEU A 326 13.28 8.24 -3.32
C LEU A 326 14.81 8.32 -3.41
N LYS A 327 15.43 7.49 -4.25
CA LYS A 327 16.88 7.47 -4.48
C LYS A 327 17.37 8.69 -5.25
N LEU A 328 16.66 9.11 -6.30
CA LEU A 328 17.03 10.30 -7.06
C LEU A 328 16.90 11.58 -6.21
N ALA A 329 15.90 11.66 -5.34
CA ALA A 329 15.78 12.75 -4.38
C ALA A 329 16.96 12.75 -3.37
N GLU A 330 17.37 11.58 -2.89
CA GLU A 330 18.57 11.40 -2.05
C GLU A 330 19.84 11.87 -2.79
N TRP A 331 19.97 11.52 -4.08
CA TRP A 331 21.10 11.90 -4.93
C TRP A 331 21.03 13.33 -5.48
N LYS A 332 19.97 14.10 -5.16
CA LYS A 332 19.69 15.43 -5.72
C LYS A 332 19.79 15.49 -7.25
N PHE A 333 19.42 14.40 -7.93
CA PHE A 333 19.57 14.28 -9.36
C PHE A 333 18.31 14.78 -10.07
N ASP A 334 18.44 15.78 -10.93
CA ASP A 334 17.35 16.24 -11.80
C ASP A 334 17.37 15.46 -13.13
N LEU A 335 16.22 14.90 -13.50
CA LEU A 335 16.08 14.11 -14.71
C LEU A 335 15.96 14.98 -15.98
N ASN A 336 15.79 16.31 -15.86
CA ASN A 336 15.68 17.28 -16.99
C ASN A 336 14.85 16.75 -18.18
N VAL A 337 13.77 16.03 -17.88
CA VAL A 337 13.00 15.28 -18.90
C VAL A 337 12.18 16.21 -19.77
N ILE A 338 11.68 17.30 -19.18
CA ILE A 338 10.81 18.28 -19.82
C ILE A 338 11.49 19.66 -19.69
N PRO A 339 12.33 20.05 -20.66
CA PRO A 339 13.20 21.23 -20.54
C PRO A 339 12.48 22.54 -20.25
N TRP A 340 11.22 22.68 -20.72
CA TRP A 340 10.42 23.89 -20.55
C TRP A 340 9.61 23.93 -19.24
N ARG A 341 9.74 22.93 -18.35
CA ARG A 341 9.07 22.92 -17.04
C ARG A 341 10.09 22.99 -15.91
N GLN A 342 10.41 24.20 -15.48
CA GLN A 342 11.31 24.46 -14.36
C GLN A 342 10.65 24.13 -13.01
N ASN A 343 11.43 23.71 -12.02
CA ASN A 343 11.02 23.47 -10.62
C ASN A 343 9.89 22.43 -10.41
N GLN A 344 9.73 21.44 -11.29
CA GLN A 344 8.71 20.41 -11.08
C GLN A 344 9.12 19.39 -10.01
N PRO A 345 8.19 19.00 -9.11
CA PRO A 345 8.43 17.89 -8.21
C PRO A 345 8.62 16.61 -9.01
N MET A 346 9.67 15.84 -8.70
CA MET A 346 9.92 14.57 -9.37
C MET A 346 8.74 13.60 -9.15
N THR A 347 8.11 13.16 -10.23
CA THR A 347 6.96 12.22 -10.20
C THR A 347 7.31 10.88 -10.85
N ALA A 348 6.55 9.84 -10.51
CA ALA A 348 6.75 8.51 -11.11
C ALA A 348 6.49 8.51 -12.62
N GLY A 349 5.63 9.41 -13.09
CA GLY A 349 5.41 9.62 -14.52
C GLY A 349 6.66 10.17 -15.22
N LEU A 350 7.32 11.19 -14.63
CA LEU A 350 8.57 11.74 -15.17
C LEU A 350 9.69 10.70 -15.18
N VAL A 351 9.85 9.96 -14.07
CA VAL A 351 10.82 8.85 -14.01
C VAL A 351 10.53 7.80 -15.07
N ARG A 352 9.25 7.44 -15.28
CA ARG A 352 8.86 6.49 -16.34
C ARG A 352 9.22 7.00 -17.74
N ILE A 353 8.96 8.27 -18.05
CA ILE A 353 9.34 8.87 -19.34
C ILE A 353 10.86 8.85 -19.52
N TRP A 354 11.61 9.20 -18.47
CA TRP A 354 13.06 9.15 -18.49
C TRP A 354 13.60 7.75 -18.73
N LEU A 355 13.10 6.75 -17.98
CA LEU A 355 13.45 5.34 -18.19
C LEU A 355 13.09 4.88 -19.60
N TRP A 356 11.95 5.30 -20.13
CA TRP A 356 11.56 5.00 -21.50
C TRP A 356 12.54 5.57 -22.52
N ARG A 357 12.99 6.83 -22.36
CA ARG A 357 14.02 7.42 -23.24
C ARG A 357 15.35 6.68 -23.20
N ILE A 358 15.74 6.10 -22.07
CA ILE A 358 16.99 5.34 -21.93
C ILE A 358 16.83 3.95 -22.54
N PHE A 359 15.81 3.21 -22.13
CA PHE A 359 15.64 1.81 -22.51
C PHE A 359 15.02 1.62 -23.90
N SER A 360 14.52 2.66 -24.55
CA SER A 360 14.15 2.60 -25.97
C SER A 360 15.35 2.62 -26.92
N GLN A 361 16.55 2.98 -26.44
CA GLN A 361 17.73 3.16 -27.28
C GLN A 361 18.53 1.88 -27.51
N PHE A 362 18.23 0.80 -26.78
CA PHE A 362 18.95 -0.47 -26.88
C PHE A 362 18.06 -1.66 -26.49
N GLU A 363 18.36 -2.85 -27.03
CA GLU A 363 17.69 -4.06 -26.59
C GLU A 363 18.09 -4.41 -25.15
N ILE A 364 17.13 -4.33 -24.22
CA ILE A 364 17.32 -4.68 -22.80
C ILE A 364 17.92 -6.10 -22.65
N ARG A 365 17.52 -7.04 -23.52
CA ARG A 365 18.02 -8.41 -23.45
C ARG A 365 19.49 -8.51 -23.87
N ALA A 366 19.93 -7.72 -24.85
CA ALA A 366 21.34 -7.66 -25.24
C ALA A 366 22.22 -7.08 -24.12
N ALA A 367 21.66 -6.22 -23.28
CA ALA A 367 22.34 -5.64 -22.12
C ALA A 367 22.42 -6.57 -20.89
N TRP A 368 21.77 -7.75 -20.90
CA TRP A 368 21.78 -8.70 -19.78
C TRP A 368 22.67 -9.92 -20.06
N CYS A 369 23.78 -10.02 -19.33
CA CYS A 369 24.62 -11.22 -19.37
C CYS A 369 24.09 -12.27 -18.37
N ALA A 370 23.41 -13.30 -18.89
CA ALA A 370 22.81 -14.34 -18.07
C ALA A 370 23.84 -15.14 -17.24
N LYS A 371 25.03 -15.42 -17.81
CA LYS A 371 26.12 -16.15 -17.13
C LYS A 371 26.67 -15.35 -15.95
N ALA A 372 26.99 -14.07 -16.16
CA ALA A 372 27.53 -13.21 -15.13
C ALA A 372 26.46 -12.64 -14.17
N ARG A 373 25.16 -12.75 -14.53
CA ARG A 373 24.04 -12.10 -13.86
C ARG A 373 24.23 -10.59 -13.71
N LYS A 374 24.89 -9.97 -14.70
CA LYS A 374 25.19 -8.55 -14.74
C LYS A 374 24.42 -7.87 -15.86
N PHE A 375 23.86 -6.71 -15.56
CA PHE A 375 23.26 -5.82 -16.54
C PHE A 375 24.28 -4.74 -16.88
N THR A 376 24.62 -4.61 -18.16
CA THR A 376 25.60 -3.64 -18.66
C THR A 376 24.99 -2.89 -19.84
N ILE A 377 24.83 -1.58 -19.68
CA ILE A 377 24.35 -0.72 -20.76
C ILE A 377 25.49 -0.53 -21.76
N PRO A 378 25.29 -0.80 -23.06
CA PRO A 378 26.31 -0.52 -24.06
C PRO A 378 26.59 1.00 -24.11
N ILE A 379 27.81 1.40 -23.74
CA ILE A 379 28.22 2.82 -23.64
C ILE A 379 28.06 3.56 -24.99
N SER A 380 28.20 2.84 -26.11
CA SER A 380 28.05 3.38 -27.47
C SER A 380 26.69 4.01 -27.78
N HIS A 381 25.64 3.68 -27.02
CA HIS A 381 24.29 4.22 -27.22
C HIS A 381 23.98 5.47 -26.39
N ILE A 382 24.71 5.72 -25.29
CA ILE A 382 24.44 6.86 -24.39
C ILE A 382 24.84 8.21 -25.04
N ASN A 383 25.80 8.20 -25.97
CA ASN A 383 26.36 9.42 -26.58
C ASN A 383 25.65 9.94 -27.84
N ARG A 384 24.69 9.20 -28.42
CA ARG A 384 23.96 9.67 -29.62
C ARG A 384 22.96 10.80 -29.36
N GLY A 385 22.66 11.12 -28.09
CA GLY A 385 21.77 12.21 -27.71
C GLY A 385 22.43 13.58 -27.48
N ARG A 386 23.77 13.69 -27.51
CA ARG A 386 24.50 14.93 -27.17
C ARG A 386 25.08 15.72 -28.35
N HIS A 387 24.97 15.23 -29.58
CA HIS A 387 25.45 15.95 -30.76
C HIS A 387 24.39 16.03 -31.86
N ARG A 388 23.41 16.91 -31.68
CA ARG A 388 22.91 17.69 -32.81
C ARG A 388 23.46 19.10 -32.63
N LYS A 389 24.66 19.33 -33.17
CA LYS A 389 25.07 20.70 -33.50
C LYS A 389 24.01 21.23 -34.46
N VAL A 390 23.43 22.37 -34.10
CA VAL A 390 22.66 23.18 -35.03
C VAL A 390 23.67 23.68 -36.03
N ASP A 391 23.72 23.06 -37.20
CA ASP A 391 24.37 23.69 -38.35
C ASP A 391 23.54 24.93 -38.67
N LYS A 392 24.11 26.10 -38.35
CA LYS A 392 23.64 27.37 -38.87
C LYS A 392 23.89 27.32 -40.37
N ALA A 393 22.82 27.17 -41.15
CA ALA A 393 22.86 27.51 -42.56
C ALA A 393 23.06 29.02 -42.68
N ALA A 394 24.12 29.40 -43.41
CA ALA A 394 24.30 30.71 -44.00
C ALA A 394 23.40 30.84 -45.24
#